data_AF-A0A6A7YC22-F1
#
_entry.id   AF-A0A6A7YC22-F1
#
_cell.length_a   1.000
_cell.length_b   1.000
_cell.length_c   1.000
_cell.angle_alpha   90.00
_cell.angle_beta   90.00
_cell.angle_gamma   90.00
#
_symmetry.space_group_name_H-M   'P 1'
#
loop_
_entity.id
_entity.type
_entity.pdbx_description
1 polymer ?
#
loop_
_entity_poly.entity_id
_entity_poly.type
_entity_poly.pdbx_seq_one_letter_code
_entity_poly.pdbx_strand_id
1 'polypeptide(L)'
;MHQPQSASSGQSTYLQPDAQTKENPLNAIKLTPKEKEVLAWGAQGKTSWEIALILKCTESGVNFHFSNIRLKFGVSSRSAALIKATALGLVTPF
;
A
#
# COMPACT_ATOMS: atom_id res chain seq x y z
N MET A 1 63.64 -7.12 31.69
CA MET A 1 62.36 -7.62 31.13
C MET A 1 61.42 -6.41 31.05
N HIS A 2 61.62 -5.50 30.10
CA HIS A 2 60.86 -5.37 28.83
C HIS A 2 59.33 -5.44 29.00
N GLN A 3 58.67 -4.29 29.22
CA GLN A 3 58.07 -3.46 28.16
C GLN A 3 57.52 -2.13 28.72
N PRO A 4 57.69 -1.00 27.99
CA PRO A 4 57.03 0.28 28.23
C PRO A 4 55.93 0.54 27.18
N GLN A 5 54.77 1.11 27.55
CA GLN A 5 53.84 1.78 26.62
C GLN A 5 52.92 2.71 27.43
N SER A 6 52.38 3.84 26.99
CA SER A 6 52.66 4.88 25.98
C SER A 6 51.45 5.82 26.10
N ALA A 7 51.66 7.11 25.90
CA ALA A 7 50.61 8.12 25.80
C ALA A 7 49.55 7.76 24.73
N SER A 8 48.33 8.27 24.87
CA SER A 8 47.80 9.25 23.90
C SER A 8 46.38 9.65 24.27
N SER A 9 46.21 10.96 24.50
CA SER A 9 44.96 11.67 24.23
C SER A 9 44.48 11.35 22.81
N GLY A 10 43.17 11.17 22.67
CA GLY A 10 42.54 10.93 21.38
C GLY A 10 41.05 10.76 21.55
N GLN A 11 40.34 11.84 21.87
CA GLN A 11 38.91 11.88 21.61
C GLN A 11 38.75 11.84 20.08
N SER A 12 38.57 10.63 19.57
CA SER A 12 38.25 10.39 18.17
C SER A 12 36.79 10.76 17.96
N THR A 13 36.58 11.89 17.29
CA THR A 13 35.48 12.11 16.35
C THR A 13 35.36 10.93 15.38
N TYR A 14 34.26 10.89 14.61
CA TYR A 14 33.88 9.91 13.58
C TYR A 14 33.00 8.76 14.12
N LEU A 15 31.81 8.45 13.60
CA LEU A 15 31.00 8.92 12.47
C LEU A 15 29.55 8.51 12.81
N GLN A 16 28.58 9.34 12.47
CA GLN A 16 27.17 8.94 12.45
C GLN A 16 27.02 7.81 11.44
N PRO A 17 26.36 6.68 11.79
CA PRO A 17 25.92 5.74 10.77
C PRO A 17 24.85 6.41 9.90
N ASP A 18 25.33 6.81 8.73
CA ASP A 18 24.67 6.69 7.44
C ASP A 18 23.26 6.08 7.44
N ALA A 19 22.32 6.92 6.98
CA ALA A 19 21.23 6.51 6.12
C ALA A 19 20.45 5.26 6.56
N GLN A 20 19.86 5.30 7.75
CA GLN A 20 18.61 4.57 7.93
C GLN A 20 17.56 5.27 7.05
N THR A 21 17.40 4.82 5.80
CA THR A 21 16.13 4.96 5.09
C THR A 21 15.06 4.31 5.97
N LYS A 22 14.49 5.12 6.85
CA LYS A 22 13.23 4.80 7.50
C LYS A 22 12.20 4.87 6.39
N GLU A 23 11.96 3.74 5.73
CA GLU A 23 10.77 3.52 4.93
C GLU A 23 9.59 4.00 5.80
N ASN A 24 9.01 5.14 5.46
CA ASN A 24 7.84 5.64 6.17
C ASN A 24 6.70 4.64 5.86
N PRO A 25 6.14 3.90 6.85
CA PRO A 25 5.21 2.80 6.58
C PRO A 25 3.85 3.25 6.01
N LEU A 26 3.66 4.56 5.79
CA LEU A 26 2.55 5.14 5.05
C LEU A 26 2.75 5.01 3.55
N ASN A 27 2.94 3.78 3.05
CA ASN A 27 2.78 3.49 1.63
C ASN A 27 1.28 3.65 1.30
N ALA A 28 0.85 4.90 1.10
CA ALA A 28 -0.52 5.25 0.77
C ALA A 28 -0.91 4.42 -0.46
N ILE A 29 -1.90 3.54 -0.32
CA ILE A 29 -2.28 2.64 -1.40
C ILE A 29 -2.74 3.49 -2.59
N LYS A 30 -1.96 3.46 -3.68
CA LYS A 30 -2.23 4.27 -4.88
C LYS A 30 -3.18 3.54 -5.83
N LEU A 31 -4.46 3.87 -5.70
CA LEU A 31 -5.49 3.44 -6.65
C LEU A 31 -5.54 4.39 -7.86
N THR A 32 -5.68 3.82 -9.06
CA THR A 32 -5.98 4.58 -10.27
C THR A 32 -7.40 5.15 -10.19
N PRO A 33 -7.75 6.18 -10.97
CA PRO A 33 -9.11 6.71 -11.00
C PRO A 33 -10.16 5.62 -11.27
N LYS A 34 -9.90 4.74 -12.25
CA LYS A 34 -10.82 3.66 -12.63
C LYS A 34 -10.97 2.61 -11.52
N GLU A 35 -9.90 2.28 -10.82
CA GLU A 35 -9.98 1.38 -9.65
C GLU A 35 -10.81 1.98 -8.53
N LYS A 36 -10.72 3.30 -8.28
CA LYS A 36 -11.56 3.98 -7.29
C LYS A 36 -13.03 3.92 -7.68
N GLU A 37 -13.38 4.17 -8.94
CA GLU A 37 -14.76 4.05 -9.44
C GLU A 37 -15.31 2.64 -9.24
N VAL A 38 -14.55 1.63 -9.67
CA VAL A 38 -14.93 0.21 -9.52
C VAL A 38 -15.10 -0.16 -8.04
N LEU A 39 -14.20 0.31 -7.18
CA LEU A 39 -14.25 0.05 -5.74
C LEU A 39 -15.45 0.73 -5.08
N ALA A 40 -15.79 1.96 -5.47
CA ALA A 40 -16.91 2.72 -4.94
C ALA A 40 -18.27 2.06 -5.27
N TRP A 41 -18.46 1.60 -6.52
CA TRP A 41 -19.67 0.84 -6.87
C TRP A 41 -19.70 -0.52 -6.18
N GLY A 42 -18.54 -1.16 -6.02
CA GLY A 42 -18.45 -2.39 -5.27
C GLY A 42 -18.84 -2.24 -3.80
N ALA A 43 -18.48 -1.11 -3.17
CA ALA A 43 -18.87 -0.79 -1.80
C ALA A 43 -20.39 -0.55 -1.66
N GLN A 44 -21.04 -0.08 -2.72
CA GLN A 44 -22.50 0.03 -2.83
C GLN A 44 -23.20 -1.31 -3.15
N GLY A 45 -22.49 -2.44 -3.10
CA GLY A 45 -23.07 -3.77 -3.32
C GLY A 45 -23.27 -4.15 -4.78
N LYS A 46 -22.76 -3.38 -5.75
CA LYS A 46 -22.92 -3.69 -7.18
C LYS A 46 -22.07 -4.88 -7.61
N THR A 47 -22.66 -5.77 -8.40
CA THR A 47 -21.99 -6.90 -9.05
C THR A 47 -21.02 -6.44 -10.13
N SER A 48 -20.05 -7.26 -10.54
CA SER A 48 -19.13 -6.91 -11.64
C SER A 48 -19.88 -6.58 -12.94
N TRP A 49 -20.98 -7.28 -13.22
CA TRP A 49 -21.85 -7.02 -14.38
C TRP A 49 -22.55 -5.66 -14.28
N GLU A 50 -23.18 -5.33 -13.15
CA GLU A 50 -23.80 -4.01 -12.96
C GLU A 50 -22.78 -2.88 -13.05
N ILE A 51 -21.59 -3.04 -12.46
CA ILE A 51 -20.50 -2.07 -12.54
C ILE A 51 -20.08 -1.87 -13.99
N ALA A 52 -19.99 -2.94 -14.78
CA ALA A 52 -19.64 -2.87 -16.19
C ALA A 52 -20.66 -2.05 -16.99
N LEU A 53 -21.96 -2.23 -16.72
CA LEU A 53 -23.01 -1.41 -17.31
C LEU A 53 -22.90 0.07 -16.91
N ILE A 54 -22.69 0.35 -15.62
CA ILE A 54 -22.59 1.72 -15.10
C ILE A 54 -21.37 2.44 -15.69
N LEU A 55 -20.22 1.77 -15.75
CA LEU A 55 -18.95 2.34 -16.24
C LEU A 55 -18.75 2.19 -17.75
N LYS A 56 -19.75 1.64 -18.47
CA LYS A 56 -19.72 1.40 -19.92
C LYS A 56 -18.48 0.62 -20.37
N CYS A 57 -18.16 -0.46 -19.67
CA CYS A 57 -17.06 -1.37 -20.00
C CYS A 57 -17.51 -2.84 -19.94
N THR A 58 -16.57 -3.78 -20.04
CA THR A 58 -16.87 -5.22 -19.93
C THR A 58 -16.74 -5.71 -18.50
N GLU A 59 -17.48 -6.76 -18.14
CA GLU A 59 -17.34 -7.43 -16.84
C GLU A 59 -15.90 -7.94 -16.60
N SER A 60 -15.24 -8.43 -17.66
CA SER A 60 -13.83 -8.82 -17.60
C SER A 60 -12.92 -7.65 -17.25
N GLY A 61 -13.20 -6.45 -17.76
CA GLY A 61 -12.48 -5.23 -17.40
C GLY A 61 -12.66 -4.85 -15.93
N VAL A 62 -13.88 -4.97 -15.40
CA VAL A 62 -14.14 -4.78 -13.97
C VAL A 62 -13.36 -5.80 -13.12
N ASN A 63 -13.38 -7.08 -13.51
CA ASN A 63 -12.66 -8.15 -12.81
C ASN A 63 -11.13 -7.96 -12.87
N PHE A 64 -10.61 -7.41 -13.96
CA PHE A 64 -9.22 -6.99 -14.07
C PHE A 64 -8.88 -5.90 -13.05
N HIS A 65 -9.71 -4.85 -12.94
CA HIS A 65 -9.51 -3.80 -11.94
C HIS A 65 -9.58 -4.34 -10.50
N PHE A 66 -10.53 -5.22 -10.18
CA PHE A 66 -10.56 -5.88 -8.86
C PHE A 66 -9.33 -6.74 -8.58
N SER A 67 -8.74 -7.35 -9.61
CA SER A 67 -7.50 -8.11 -9.46
C SER A 67 -6.34 -7.18 -9.10
N ASN A 68 -6.21 -6.04 -9.76
CA ASN A 68 -5.19 -5.04 -9.42
C ASN A 68 -5.41 -4.43 -8.03
N ILE A 69 -6.65 -4.13 -7.65
CA ILE A 69 -6.98 -3.64 -6.30
C ILE A 69 -6.55 -4.65 -5.25
N ARG A 70 -6.91 -5.93 -5.44
CA ARG A 70 -6.53 -7.03 -4.53
C ARG A 70 -5.02 -7.14 -4.37
N LEU A 71 -4.26 -7.05 -5.46
CA LEU A 71 -2.79 -7.04 -5.43
C LEU A 71 -2.26 -5.83 -4.63
N LYS A 72 -2.76 -4.62 -4.90
CA LYS A 72 -2.38 -3.41 -4.17
C LYS A 72 -2.74 -3.45 -2.69
N PHE A 73 -3.81 -4.17 -2.36
CA PHE A 73 -4.30 -4.31 -0.99
C PHE A 73 -3.65 -5.49 -0.26
N GLY A 74 -2.98 -6.41 -0.96
CA GLY A 74 -2.43 -7.64 -0.40
C GLY A 74 -3.52 -8.58 0.13
N VAL A 75 -4.64 -8.72 -0.60
CA VAL A 75 -5.78 -9.58 -0.21
C VAL A 75 -6.19 -10.50 -1.35
N SER A 76 -6.81 -11.64 -1.03
CA SER A 76 -7.17 -12.67 -2.01
C SER A 76 -8.58 -12.53 -2.58
N SER A 77 -9.50 -11.87 -1.87
CA SER A 77 -10.91 -11.80 -2.24
C SER A 77 -11.43 -10.37 -2.44
N ARG A 78 -12.50 -10.25 -3.22
CA ARG A 78 -13.21 -8.98 -3.43
C ARG A 78 -13.75 -8.42 -2.11
N SER A 79 -14.38 -9.27 -1.29
CA SER A 79 -14.94 -8.86 -0.01
C SER A 79 -13.86 -8.33 0.94
N ALA A 80 -12.70 -9.01 1.03
CA ALA A 80 -11.57 -8.53 1.81
C ALA A 80 -11.05 -7.17 1.29
N ALA A 81 -11.04 -6.96 -0.03
CA ALA A 81 -10.67 -5.68 -0.60
C ALA A 81 -11.65 -4.56 -0.21
N LEU A 82 -12.97 -4.83 -0.25
CA LEU A 82 -14.00 -3.86 0.15
C LEU A 82 -13.94 -3.51 1.64
N ILE A 83 -13.75 -4.51 2.50
CA ILE A 83 -13.58 -4.32 3.95
C ILE A 83 -12.34 -3.45 4.23
N LYS A 84 -11.20 -3.76 3.59
CA LYS A 84 -9.97 -2.97 3.75
C LYS A 84 -10.12 -1.55 3.17
N ALA A 85 -10.82 -1.38 2.06
CA ALA A 85 -11.10 -0.07 1.48
C ALA A 85 -11.89 0.82 2.44
N THR A 86 -12.92 0.24 3.07
CA THR A 86 -13.77 0.88 4.06
C THR A 86 -12.97 1.26 5.30
N ALA A 87 -12.19 0.34 5.85
CA ALA A 87 -11.35 0.58 7.03
C ALA A 87 -10.29 1.68 6.80
N LEU A 88 -9.84 1.85 5.57
CA LEU A 88 -8.91 2.91 5.16
C LEU A 88 -9.60 4.23 4.77
N GLY A 89 -10.94 4.30 4.82
CA GLY A 89 -11.70 5.48 4.41
C GLY A 89 -11.61 5.79 2.91
N LEU A 90 -11.25 4.80 2.07
CA LEU A 90 -11.14 4.97 0.62
C LEU A 90 -12.49 4.92 -0.10
N VAL A 91 -13.49 4.32 0.54
CA VAL A 91 -14.89 4.23 0.10
C VAL A 91 -15.80 4.25 1.31
N THR A 92 -17.03 4.74 1.12
CA THR A 92 -18.08 4.69 2.14
C THR A 92 -19.01 3.52 1.83
N PRO A 93 -19.21 2.57 2.76
CA PRO A 93 -20.27 1.57 2.63
C PRO A 93 -21.65 2.24 2.79
N PHE A 94 -22.70 1.57 2.32
CA PHE A 94 -24.09 2.01 2.48
C PHE A 94 -24.54 1.97 3.94
#